data_AF-A0A947K3M9-F1
#
_entry.id   AF-A0A947K3M9-F1
#
_cell.length_a   1.000
_cell.length_b   1.000
_cell.length_c   1.000
_cell.angle_alpha   90.00
_cell.angle_beta   90.00
_cell.angle_gamma   90.00
#
_symmetry.space_group_name_H-M   'P 1'
#
loop_
_entity.id
_entity.type
_entity.pdbx_description
1 polymer ?
#
loop_
_entity_poly.entity_id
_entity_poly.type
_entity_poly.pdbx_seq_one_letter_code
_entity_poly.pdbx_strand_id
1 'polypeptide(L)'
;MAMQQQTKTKGPDLKALGLNSAQEVFDLLALLKIDGEPIIKEDRQLLDPKEKAKAVFDYFYNEYEVEPEDLPYIASLIKKDLKSGKIAWRKG
;
A
#
# COMPACT_ATOMS: atom_id res chain seq x y z
N MET A 1 -34.83 19.40 -8.43
CA MET A 1 -33.56 18.80 -8.90
C MET A 1 -32.65 18.70 -7.70
N ALA A 2 -32.46 17.51 -7.14
CA ALA A 2 -31.61 17.33 -5.97
C ALA A 2 -30.14 17.36 -6.44
N MET A 3 -29.39 18.36 -5.98
CA MET A 3 -27.93 18.38 -6.14
C MET A 3 -27.38 17.18 -5.36
N GLN A 4 -26.92 16.16 -6.09
CA GLN A 4 -26.06 15.12 -5.54
C GLN A 4 -24.80 15.83 -5.06
N GLN A 5 -24.72 16.06 -3.75
CA GLN A 5 -23.47 16.39 -3.10
C GLN A 5 -22.51 15.26 -3.44
N GLN A 6 -21.53 15.55 -4.29
CA GLN A 6 -20.32 14.74 -4.41
C GLN A 6 -19.71 14.68 -3.01
N THR A 7 -20.05 13.63 -2.28
CA THR A 7 -19.35 13.22 -1.08
C THR A 7 -17.90 13.09 -1.47
N LYS A 8 -17.07 14.01 -0.98
CA LYS A 8 -15.61 13.84 -0.92
C LYS A 8 -15.37 12.41 -0.46
N THR A 9 -14.93 11.55 -1.37
CA THR A 9 -14.66 10.14 -1.13
C THR A 9 -13.59 10.12 -0.05
N LYS A 10 -14.01 9.88 1.19
CA LYS A 10 -13.09 9.41 2.21
C LYS A 10 -12.55 8.12 1.63
N GLY A 11 -11.23 8.04 1.45
CA GLY A 11 -10.57 6.80 1.06
C GLY A 11 -11.05 5.62 1.91
N PRO A 12 -10.81 4.38 1.46
CA PRO A 12 -11.42 3.20 2.05
C PRO A 12 -11.22 3.13 3.56
N ASP A 13 -12.23 2.60 4.27
CA ASP A 13 -12.13 2.39 5.71
C ASP A 13 -11.04 1.34 5.99
N LEU A 14 -9.89 1.82 6.45
CA LEU A 14 -8.74 1.00 6.76
C LEU A 14 -9.08 -0.09 7.77
N LYS A 15 -9.92 0.20 8.77
CA LYS A 15 -10.32 -0.81 9.78
C LYS A 15 -11.14 -1.91 9.15
N ALA A 16 -12.04 -1.58 8.22
CA ALA A 16 -12.83 -2.57 7.48
C ALA A 16 -11.92 -3.47 6.62
N LEU A 17 -10.81 -2.92 6.11
CA LEU A 17 -9.76 -3.65 5.40
C LEU A 17 -8.79 -4.41 6.32
N GLY A 18 -9.01 -4.37 7.64
CA GLY A 18 -8.12 -5.00 8.61
C GLY A 18 -6.76 -4.32 8.74
N LEU A 19 -6.66 -3.05 8.36
CA LEU A 19 -5.49 -2.19 8.44
C LEU A 19 -5.65 -1.20 9.62
N ASN A 20 -4.57 -0.97 10.34
CA ASN A 20 -4.50 -0.19 11.57
C ASN A 20 -4.25 1.30 11.30
N SER A 21 -3.54 1.62 10.21
CA SER A 21 -3.17 2.98 9.84
C SER A 21 -2.77 3.09 8.38
N ALA A 22 -2.73 4.31 7.84
CA ALA A 22 -2.19 4.58 6.51
C ALA A 22 -0.70 4.22 6.43
N GLN A 23 0.04 4.39 7.54
CA GLN A 23 1.44 3.97 7.61
C GLN A 23 1.60 2.45 7.43
N GLU A 24 0.69 1.64 8.00
CA GLU A 24 0.72 0.19 7.80
C GLU A 24 0.55 -0.20 6.32
N VAL A 25 -0.24 0.55 5.54
CA VAL A 25 -0.37 0.33 4.09
C VAL A 25 1.01 0.44 3.43
N PHE A 26 1.70 1.56 3.66
CA PHE A 26 3.00 1.80 3.04
C PHE A 26 4.08 0.86 3.59
N ASP A 27 4.06 0.51 4.87
CA ASP A 27 5.00 -0.45 5.44
C ASP A 27 4.84 -1.85 4.81
N LEU A 28 3.61 -2.32 4.61
CA LEU A 28 3.35 -3.62 3.96
C LEU A 28 3.82 -3.61 2.51
N LEU A 29 3.49 -2.55 1.77
CA LEU A 29 3.82 -2.43 0.35
C LEU A 29 5.33 -2.21 0.13
N ALA A 30 5.99 -1.41 0.97
CA ALA A 30 7.42 -1.13 0.88
C ALA A 30 8.30 -2.39 1.02
N LEU A 31 7.79 -3.42 1.69
CA LEU A 31 8.52 -4.67 1.94
C LEU A 31 8.39 -5.68 0.78
N LEU A 32 7.58 -5.39 -0.23
CA LEU A 32 7.42 -6.27 -1.37
C LEU A 32 8.65 -6.25 -2.27
N LYS A 33 8.87 -7.40 -2.92
CA LYS A 33 9.72 -7.52 -4.09
C LYS A 33 8.86 -8.02 -5.24
N ILE A 34 8.84 -7.31 -6.35
CA ILE A 34 8.15 -7.75 -7.56
C ILE A 34 9.21 -8.12 -8.59
N ASP A 35 9.08 -9.32 -9.17
CA ASP A 35 10.07 -9.89 -10.09
C ASP A 35 11.51 -9.93 -9.56
N GLY A 36 11.65 -10.01 -8.22
CA GLY A 36 12.94 -10.03 -7.53
C GLY A 36 13.49 -8.65 -7.17
N GLU A 37 12.89 -7.57 -7.66
CA GLU A 37 13.30 -6.19 -7.37
C GLU A 37 12.49 -5.61 -6.19
N PRO A 38 13.15 -4.95 -5.21
CA PRO A 38 12.44 -4.28 -4.14
C PRO A 38 11.73 -3.01 -4.65
N ILE A 39 10.53 -2.76 -4.13
CA ILE A 39 9.79 -1.51 -4.41
C ILE A 39 10.58 -0.30 -3.92
N ILE A 40 11.15 -0.40 -2.72
CA ILE A 40 12.04 0.62 -2.16
C ILE A 40 13.49 0.31 -2.58
N LYS A 41 14.09 1.24 -3.32
CA LYS A 41 15.46 1.09 -3.85
C LYS A 41 16.53 1.65 -2.91
N GLU A 42 16.17 2.57 -2.03
CA GLU A 42 17.12 3.27 -1.16
C GLU A 42 16.76 3.12 0.32
N ASP A 43 17.74 2.78 1.17
CA ASP A 43 17.51 2.54 2.60
C ASP A 43 16.92 3.77 3.34
N ARG A 44 17.27 4.99 2.91
CA ARG A 44 16.70 6.23 3.48
C ARG A 44 15.17 6.29 3.35
N GLN A 45 14.63 5.74 2.26
CA GLN A 45 13.20 5.71 1.99
C GLN A 45 12.48 4.72 2.91
N LEU A 46 13.17 3.75 3.52
CA LEU A 46 12.57 2.87 4.53
C LEU A 46 12.42 3.57 5.88
N LEU A 47 13.29 4.54 6.17
CA LEU A 47 13.38 5.21 7.47
C LEU A 47 12.48 6.44 7.55
N ASP A 48 12.32 7.19 6.46
CA ASP A 48 11.42 8.34 6.41
C ASP A 48 10.01 7.94 5.92
N PRO A 49 8.95 8.12 6.73
CA PRO A 49 7.59 7.72 6.36
C PRO A 49 7.03 8.43 5.12
N LYS A 50 7.45 9.68 4.86
CA LYS A 50 6.99 10.45 3.69
C LYS A 50 7.72 9.99 2.44
N GLU A 51 9.03 9.79 2.52
CA GLU A 51 9.80 9.24 1.39
C GLU A 51 9.33 7.82 1.05
N LYS A 52 9.03 7.00 2.06
CA LYS A 52 8.43 5.67 1.88
C LYS A 52 7.12 5.75 1.11
N ALA A 53 6.19 6.57 1.59
CA ALA A 53 4.88 6.71 0.97
C ALA A 53 5.01 7.18 -0.48
N LYS A 54 5.90 8.15 -0.73
CA LYS A 54 6.20 8.63 -2.08
C LYS A 54 6.78 7.53 -2.97
N ALA A 55 7.77 6.78 -2.50
CA ALA A 55 8.40 5.72 -3.29
C ALA A 55 7.43 4.57 -3.61
N VAL A 56 6.59 4.16 -2.65
CA VAL A 56 5.52 3.19 -2.88
C VAL A 56 4.53 3.74 -3.91
N PHE A 57 4.08 4.98 -3.74
CA PHE A 57 3.14 5.59 -4.68
C PHE A 57 3.71 5.68 -6.09
N ASP A 58 4.91 6.27 -6.23
CA ASP A 58 5.60 6.44 -7.51
C ASP A 58 5.78 5.08 -8.20
N TYR A 59 6.12 4.02 -7.46
CA TYR A 59 6.27 2.69 -8.03
C TYR A 59 4.94 2.12 -8.55
N PHE A 60 3.90 2.08 -7.72
CA PHE A 60 2.61 1.49 -8.10
C PHE A 60 1.90 2.29 -9.21
N TYR A 61 2.04 3.61 -9.20
CA TYR A 61 1.48 4.46 -10.24
C TYR A 61 2.24 4.30 -11.56
N ASN A 62 3.58 4.34 -11.55
CA ASN A 62 4.36 4.29 -12.80
C ASN A 62 4.41 2.90 -13.43
N GLU A 63 4.49 1.84 -12.62
CA GLU A 63 4.63 0.47 -13.14
C GLU A 63 3.29 -0.22 -13.40
N TYR A 64 2.23 0.16 -12.66
CA TYR A 64 0.94 -0.55 -12.69
C TYR A 64 -0.28 0.37 -12.87
N GLU A 65 -0.10 1.68 -13.07
CA GLU A 65 -1.18 2.67 -13.20
C GLU A 65 -2.19 2.62 -12.03
N VAL A 66 -1.71 2.26 -10.83
CA VAL A 66 -2.53 2.15 -9.63
C VAL A 66 -2.64 3.51 -8.94
N GLU A 67 -3.88 3.95 -8.71
CA GLU A 67 -4.20 5.18 -8.00
C GLU A 67 -3.95 5.05 -6.48
N PRO A 68 -3.68 6.15 -5.76
CA PRO A 68 -3.36 6.08 -4.34
C PRO A 68 -4.52 5.54 -3.48
N GLU A 69 -5.76 5.70 -3.95
CA GLU A 69 -6.98 5.23 -3.28
C GLU A 69 -7.11 3.71 -3.27
N ASP A 70 -6.43 3.03 -4.21
CA ASP A 70 -6.47 1.57 -4.36
C ASP A 70 -5.40 0.85 -3.51
N LEU A 71 -4.33 1.55 -3.13
CA LEU A 71 -3.23 1.00 -2.33
C LEU A 71 -3.68 0.30 -1.03
N PRO A 72 -4.65 0.81 -0.26
CA PRO A 72 -5.15 0.12 0.93
C PRO A 72 -5.77 -1.25 0.62
N TYR A 73 -6.45 -1.42 -0.52
CA TYR A 73 -7.01 -2.70 -0.92
C TYR A 73 -5.90 -3.71 -1.23
N ILE A 74 -4.87 -3.27 -1.97
CA ILE A 74 -3.69 -4.11 -2.29
C ILE A 74 -2.98 -4.54 -1.01
N ALA A 75 -2.72 -3.60 -0.09
CA ALA A 75 -2.09 -3.90 1.20
C ALA A 75 -2.93 -4.88 2.04
N SER A 76 -4.25 -4.77 2.01
CA SER A 76 -5.15 -5.70 2.70
C SER A 76 -5.07 -7.13 2.13
N LEU A 77 -5.04 -7.27 0.80
CA LEU A 77 -4.88 -8.57 0.14
C LEU A 77 -3.55 -9.22 0.52
N ILE A 78 -2.46 -8.46 0.46
CA ILE A 78 -1.14 -8.94 0.87
C ILE A 78 -1.14 -9.36 2.35
N LYS A 79 -1.70 -8.53 3.24
CA LYS A 79 -1.81 -8.85 4.68
C LYS A 79 -2.57 -10.16 4.90
N LYS A 80 -3.66 -10.38 4.16
CA LYS A 80 -4.45 -11.62 4.22
C LYS A 80 -3.63 -12.81 3.75
N ASP A 81 -2.93 -12.68 2.63
CA ASP A 81 -2.14 -13.76 2.06
C ASP A 81 -0.93 -14.12 2.94
N LEU A 82 -0.27 -13.12 3.54
CA LEU A 82 0.76 -13.31 4.57
C LEU A 82 0.23 -14.06 5.78
N LYS A 83 -0.95 -13.66 6.31
CA LYS A 83 -1.58 -14.36 7.44
C LYS A 83 -1.98 -15.80 7.11
N SER A 84 -2.35 -16.05 5.87
CA SER A 84 -2.73 -17.39 5.40
C SER A 84 -1.52 -18.29 5.09
N GLY A 85 -0.29 -17.75 5.12
CA GLY A 85 0.93 -18.48 4.79
C GLY A 85 1.12 -18.74 3.29
N LYS A 86 0.25 -18.19 2.42
CA LYS A 86 0.43 -18.26 0.96
C LYS A 86 1.66 -17.50 0.50
N ILE A 87 1.96 -16.38 1.16
CA ILE A 87 3.17 -15.60 0.97
C ILE A 87 4.02 -15.80 2.22
N ALA A 88 5.22 -16.35 2.05
CA ALA A 88 6.17 -16.47 3.14
C ALA A 88 6.97 -15.16 3.26
N TRP A 89 7.06 -14.61 4.46
CA TRP A 89 8.12 -13.66 4.79
C TRP A 89 9.45 -14.40 4.63
N ARG A 90 10.17 -14.17 3.53
CA ARG A 90 11.56 -14.63 3.45
C ARG A 90 12.33 -13.81 4.48
N LYS A 91 12.70 -14.45 5.60
CA LYS A 91 13.80 -13.96 6.44
C LYS A 91 15.00 -13.82 5.51
N GLY A 92 15.39 -12.58 5.24
CA GLY A 92 16.69 -12.28 4.65
C GLY A 92 17.81 -12.80 5.54
#